data_AF-A0A7G8F592-F1
#
_entry.id   AF-A0A7G8F592-F1
#
_cell.length_a   1.000
_cell.length_b   1.000
_cell.length_c   1.000
_cell.angle_alpha   90.00
_cell.angle_beta   90.00
_cell.angle_gamma   90.00
#
_symmetry.space_group_name_H-M   'P 1'
#
loop_
_entity.id
_entity.type
_entity.pdbx_description
1 polymer ?
#
loop_
_entity_poly.entity_id
_entity_poly.type
_entity_poly.pdbx_seq_one_letter_code
_entity_poly.pdbx_strand_id
1 'polypeptide(L)'
;MKKLLLKLIGPLFAAIGVFGLAGSGIVWNFLGRSLGLPSTVASLVVLMLGVVLLRPLARTSTSLPKPSPSSVLSESVATGSESPVAASEQALTTAESIARELAESQKLIDTAPPVNFAPEILLPGQGVPSRKRRPGASLKRYKTMAGELFVTK
;
A
#
# COMPACT_ATOMS: atom_id res chain seq x y z
N MET A 1 -38.66 -4.35 -21.33
CA MET A 1 -37.20 -4.19 -21.59
C MET A 1 -36.61 -2.87 -21.08
N LYS A 2 -37.19 -1.70 -21.39
CA LYS A 2 -36.66 -0.37 -20.97
C LYS A 2 -36.46 -0.20 -19.45
N LYS A 3 -37.36 -0.73 -18.61
CA LYS A 3 -37.26 -0.68 -17.14
C LYS A 3 -36.11 -1.52 -16.56
N LEU A 4 -35.71 -2.60 -17.26
CA LEU A 4 -34.55 -3.39 -16.87
C LEU A 4 -33.27 -2.61 -17.21
N LEU A 5 -33.21 -2.02 -18.41
CA LEU A 5 -32.09 -1.19 -18.87
C LEU A 5 -31.80 -0.03 -17.90
N LEU A 6 -32.84 0.68 -17.46
CA LEU A 6 -32.74 1.78 -16.49
C LEU A 6 -32.22 1.33 -15.11
N LYS A 7 -32.49 0.09 -14.69
CA LYS A 7 -31.97 -0.48 -13.43
C LYS A 7 -30.52 -0.92 -13.52
N LEU A 8 -30.07 -1.31 -14.72
CA LEU A 8 -28.70 -1.77 -14.97
C LEU A 8 -27.74 -0.62 -15.32
N ILE A 9 -28.25 0.55 -15.72
CA ILE A 9 -27.42 1.70 -16.12
C ILE A 9 -26.53 2.22 -14.98
N GLY A 10 -27.06 2.29 -13.75
CA GLY A 10 -26.34 2.78 -12.58
C GLY A 10 -25.17 1.87 -12.17
N PRO A 11 -25.41 0.56 -11.97
CA PRO A 11 -24.34 -0.41 -11.71
C PRO A 11 -23.29 -0.46 -12.82
N LEU A 12 -23.71 -0.35 -14.08
CA LEU A 12 -22.81 -0.38 -15.23
C LEU A 12 -21.89 0.85 -15.25
N PHE A 13 -22.43 2.04 -14.97
CA PHE A 13 -21.63 3.26 -14.90
C PHE A 13 -20.68 3.25 -13.69
N ALA A 14 -21.12 2.69 -12.56
CA ALA A 14 -20.27 2.48 -11.39
C ALA A 14 -19.11 1.51 -11.70
N ALA A 15 -19.39 0.41 -12.39
CA ALA A 15 -18.36 -0.54 -12.81
C ALA A 15 -17.34 0.12 -13.75
N ILE A 16 -17.79 0.89 -14.75
CA ILE A 16 -16.91 1.60 -15.69
C ILE A 16 -16.03 2.63 -14.96
N GLY A 17 -16.59 3.38 -14.01
CA GLY A 17 -15.83 4.34 -13.21
C GLY A 17 -14.78 3.69 -12.31
N VAL A 18 -15.13 2.60 -11.62
CA VAL A 18 -14.22 1.82 -10.76
C VAL A 18 -13.11 1.18 -11.57
N PHE A 19 -13.44 0.56 -12.71
CA PHE A 19 -12.45 -0.03 -13.62
C PHE A 19 -11.54 1.02 -14.28
N GLY A 20 -12.07 2.21 -14.62
CA GLY A 20 -11.27 3.30 -15.17
C GLY A 20 -10.28 3.86 -14.15
N LEU A 21 -10.71 4.07 -12.90
CA LEU A 21 -9.85 4.54 -11.81
C LEU A 21 -8.79 3.49 -11.43
N ALA A 22 -9.19 2.23 -11.28
CA ALA A 22 -8.30 1.11 -10.95
C ALA A 22 -7.29 0.83 -12.08
N GLY A 23 -7.78 0.72 -13.32
CA GLY A 23 -6.95 0.50 -14.51
C GLY A 23 -5.90 1.60 -14.71
N SER A 24 -6.24 2.86 -14.44
CA SER A 24 -5.31 3.98 -14.54
C SER A 24 -4.13 3.86 -13.57
N GLY A 25 -4.38 3.39 -12.33
CA GLY A 25 -3.33 3.15 -11.34
C GLY A 25 -2.35 2.04 -11.74
N ILE A 26 -2.83 1.03 -12.47
CA ILE A 26 -2.01 -0.09 -12.98
C ILE A 26 -1.20 0.37 -14.19
N VAL A 27 -1.81 1.12 -15.12
CA VAL A 27 -1.11 1.68 -16.30
C VAL A 27 0.02 2.63 -15.86
N TRP A 28 -0.19 3.47 -14.84
CA TRP A 28 0.87 4.35 -14.33
C TRP A 28 2.06 3.61 -13.71
N ASN A 29 1.87 2.38 -13.21
CA ASN A 29 2.95 1.55 -12.69
C ASN A 29 3.90 1.08 -13.81
N PHE A 30 3.35 0.63 -14.95
CA PHE A 30 4.14 0.17 -16.09
C PHE A 30 4.87 1.29 -16.84
N LEU A 31 4.43 2.55 -16.70
CA LEU A 31 5.10 3.71 -17.28
C LEU A 31 6.32 4.21 -16.47
N GLY A 32 6.74 3.49 -15.43
CA GLY A 32 7.97 3.78 -14.66
C GLY A 32 7.90 5.06 -13.82
N ARG A 33 6.71 5.54 -13.47
CA ARG A 33 6.52 6.70 -12.59
C ARG A 33 6.54 6.27 -11.12
N SER A 34 7.18 7.07 -10.26
CA SER A 34 7.42 6.80 -8.83
C SER A 34 6.19 6.60 -7.96
N LEU A 35 4.98 6.86 -8.49
CA LEU A 35 3.70 6.59 -7.83
C LEU A 35 3.14 5.18 -8.13
N GLY A 36 3.87 4.34 -8.87
CA GLY A 36 3.38 3.06 -9.38
C GLY A 36 2.96 2.05 -8.30
N LEU A 37 3.79 1.82 -7.28
CA LEU A 37 3.45 0.85 -6.22
C LEU A 37 2.25 1.33 -5.38
N PRO A 38 2.20 2.57 -4.85
CA PRO A 38 1.03 3.02 -4.10
C PRO A 38 -0.24 3.10 -4.97
N SER A 39 -0.14 3.39 -6.28
CA SER A 39 -1.30 3.38 -7.17
C SER A 39 -1.85 1.98 -7.42
N THR A 40 -1.01 0.94 -7.45
CA THR A 40 -1.47 -0.45 -7.54
C THR A 40 -2.19 -0.91 -6.27
N VAL A 41 -1.68 -0.53 -5.09
CA VAL A 41 -2.35 -0.83 -3.82
C VAL A 41 -3.71 -0.13 -3.74
N ALA A 42 -3.77 1.16 -4.09
CA ALA A 42 -5.03 1.90 -4.14
C ALA A 42 -6.03 1.30 -5.14
N SER A 43 -5.56 0.87 -6.32
CA SER A 43 -6.38 0.18 -7.32
C SER A 43 -6.95 -1.13 -6.78
N LEU A 44 -6.15 -1.94 -6.09
CA LEU A 44 -6.62 -3.20 -5.50
C LEU A 44 -7.66 -2.99 -4.39
N VAL A 45 -7.47 -1.96 -3.54
CA VAL A 45 -8.44 -1.59 -2.51
C VAL A 45 -9.76 -1.15 -3.12
N VAL A 46 -9.71 -0.28 -4.15
CA VAL A 46 -10.91 0.18 -4.86
C VAL A 46 -11.62 -0.97 -5.58
N LEU A 47 -10.87 -1.91 -6.18
CA LEU A 47 -11.44 -3.11 -6.79
C LEU A 47 -12.11 -4.02 -5.76
N MET A 48 -11.46 -4.26 -4.62
CA MET A 48 -12.02 -5.07 -3.54
C MET A 48 -13.30 -4.45 -2.99
N LEU A 49 -13.30 -3.14 -2.69
CA LEU A 49 -14.51 -2.43 -2.26
C LEU A 49 -15.59 -2.49 -3.34
N GLY A 50 -15.23 -2.25 -4.60
CA GLY A 50 -16.15 -2.34 -5.73
C GLY A 50 -16.81 -3.70 -5.84
N VAL A 51 -16.05 -4.79 -5.77
CA VAL A 51 -16.56 -6.17 -5.81
C VAL A 51 -17.44 -6.48 -4.60
N VAL A 52 -17.07 -6.03 -3.41
CA VAL A 52 -17.85 -6.22 -2.17
C VAL A 52 -19.18 -5.45 -2.23
N LEU A 53 -19.17 -4.21 -2.74
CA LEU A 53 -20.36 -3.36 -2.89
C LEU A 53 -21.26 -3.78 -4.06
N LEU A 54 -20.69 -4.32 -5.14
CA LEU A 54 -21.44 -4.87 -6.27
C LEU A 54 -22.03 -6.24 -5.98
N ARG A 55 -21.55 -6.96 -4.96
CA ARG A 55 -22.17 -8.21 -4.52
C ARG A 55 -23.63 -7.90 -4.15
N PRO A 56 -24.61 -8.34 -4.95
CA PRO A 56 -25.98 -7.91 -4.75
C PRO A 56 -26.48 -8.56 -3.46
N LEU A 57 -26.54 -7.78 -2.39
CA LEU A 57 -27.42 -8.11 -1.27
C LEU A 57 -28.82 -8.18 -1.86
N ALA A 58 -29.35 -9.41 -1.96
CA ALA A 58 -30.73 -9.66 -2.32
C ALA A 58 -31.61 -8.84 -1.37
N ARG A 59 -32.16 -7.73 -1.87
CA ARG A 59 -33.03 -6.85 -1.08
C ARG A 59 -34.39 -7.53 -0.97
N THR A 60 -34.63 -8.21 0.15
CA THR A 60 -36.00 -8.37 0.64
C THR A 60 -36.51 -6.98 1.01
N SER A 61 -37.47 -6.50 0.23
CA SER A 61 -38.24 -5.30 0.57
C SER A 61 -39.18 -5.64 1.72
N THR A 62 -38.74 -5.42 2.96
CA THR A 62 -39.63 -5.32 4.11
C THR A 62 -39.70 -3.85 4.52
N SER A 63 -40.86 -3.26 4.27
CA SER A 63 -41.28 -1.97 4.79
C SER A 63 -41.54 -2.05 6.29
N LEU A 64 -41.07 -1.05 7.06
CA LEU A 64 -41.77 -0.31 8.15
C LEU A 64 -40.73 0.34 9.12
N PRO A 65 -41.11 1.40 9.87
CA PRO A 65 -40.26 2.58 10.13
C PRO A 65 -39.60 2.67 11.53
N LYS A 66 -38.57 3.55 11.61
CA LYS A 66 -37.86 4.16 12.77
C LYS A 66 -38.81 5.12 13.56
N PRO A 67 -38.63 5.61 14.85
CA PRO A 67 -37.41 5.95 15.66
C PRO A 67 -37.37 5.57 17.19
N SER A 68 -36.22 5.26 17.81
CA SER A 68 -35.26 6.07 18.65
C SER A 68 -35.24 5.68 20.16
N PRO A 69 -34.31 6.15 21.05
CA PRO A 69 -33.34 5.28 21.76
C PRO A 69 -33.27 5.50 23.31
N SER A 70 -32.58 4.62 24.06
CA SER A 70 -32.02 4.80 25.43
C SER A 70 -31.33 3.46 25.78
N SER A 71 -30.06 3.35 26.20
CA SER A 71 -29.57 3.63 27.55
C SER A 71 -28.06 3.26 27.67
N VAL A 72 -27.23 4.27 27.97
CA VAL A 72 -26.01 4.35 28.82
C VAL A 72 -25.21 3.07 29.17
N LEU A 73 -23.92 3.00 28.80
CA LEU A 73 -22.69 3.28 29.60
C LEU A 73 -22.35 2.25 30.69
N SER A 74 -21.17 1.61 30.59
CA SER A 74 -20.06 1.75 31.55
C SER A 74 -19.07 0.60 31.47
N GLU A 75 -17.85 0.94 31.86
CA GLU A 75 -16.56 0.35 31.57
C GLU A 75 -15.87 -0.09 32.87
N SER A 76 -14.86 -0.96 32.71
CA SER A 76 -13.76 -1.25 33.64
C SER A 76 -14.08 -1.97 34.96
N VAL A 77 -13.45 -3.14 35.16
CA VAL A 77 -12.55 -3.36 36.31
C VAL A 77 -11.37 -4.23 35.86
N ALA A 78 -10.16 -3.72 36.11
CA ALA A 78 -8.88 -4.39 35.98
C ALA A 78 -8.42 -4.97 37.33
N THR A 79 -7.66 -6.08 37.31
CA THR A 79 -6.77 -6.52 38.39
C THR A 79 -5.64 -7.33 37.73
N GLY A 80 -4.41 -6.81 37.61
CA GLY A 80 -3.33 -6.91 38.61
C GLY A 80 -2.57 -8.24 38.44
N SER A 81 -1.52 -8.32 37.60
CA SER A 81 -0.09 -8.13 37.93
C SER A 81 0.40 -9.02 39.07
N GLU A 82 1.26 -10.02 38.76
CA GLU A 82 2.57 -10.28 39.36
C GLU A 82 3.11 -11.69 39.04
N SER A 83 4.37 -11.73 38.62
CA SER A 83 5.32 -12.86 38.62
C SER A 83 6.24 -12.60 39.85
N PRO A 84 6.97 -13.56 40.49
CA PRO A 84 7.76 -14.60 39.81
C PRO A 84 8.12 -15.92 40.58
N VAL A 85 8.87 -16.76 39.86
CA VAL A 85 9.79 -17.86 40.29
C VAL A 85 9.20 -19.22 40.69
N ALA A 86 9.43 -20.24 39.85
CA ALA A 86 10.06 -21.52 40.23
C ALA A 86 10.23 -22.41 38.99
N ALA A 87 11.45 -22.90 38.78
CA ALA A 87 11.75 -23.92 37.79
C ALA A 87 11.02 -25.22 38.18
N SER A 88 10.02 -25.59 37.40
CA SER A 88 9.40 -26.91 37.40
C SER A 88 9.55 -27.53 36.02
N GLU A 89 9.76 -28.84 36.01
CA GLU A 89 9.88 -29.69 34.84
C GLU A 89 8.73 -29.38 33.86
N GLN A 90 9.11 -29.01 32.65
CA GLN A 90 8.38 -28.07 31.79
C GLN A 90 7.06 -28.65 31.27
N ALA A 91 5.95 -28.34 31.94
CA ALA A 91 4.63 -28.36 31.33
C ALA A 91 4.55 -27.21 30.31
N LEU A 92 5.18 -27.42 29.15
CA LEU A 92 5.26 -26.46 28.05
C LEU A 92 3.85 -25.96 27.71
N THR A 93 3.63 -24.67 27.90
CA THR A 93 2.42 -24.02 27.37
C THR A 93 2.46 -24.08 25.85
N THR A 94 1.30 -24.06 25.17
CA THR A 94 1.26 -24.04 23.69
C THR A 94 2.08 -22.89 23.09
N ALA A 95 2.21 -21.77 23.81
CA ALA A 95 3.06 -20.67 23.40
C ALA A 95 4.56 -21.03 23.44
N GLU A 96 4.99 -21.77 24.46
CA GLU A 96 6.39 -22.17 24.65
C GLU A 96 6.81 -23.27 23.66
N SER A 97 5.89 -24.19 23.28
CA SER A 97 6.17 -25.18 22.23
C SER A 97 6.40 -24.51 20.87
N ILE A 98 5.56 -23.53 20.51
CA ILE A 98 5.70 -22.76 19.26
C ILE A 98 7.00 -21.94 19.27
N ALA A 99 7.34 -21.32 20.40
CA ALA A 99 8.59 -20.55 20.52
C ALA A 99 9.82 -21.45 20.32
N ARG A 100 9.79 -22.68 20.83
CA ARG A 100 10.87 -23.66 20.67
C ARG A 100 11.00 -24.13 19.22
N GLU A 101 9.89 -24.47 18.56
CA GLU A 101 9.85 -24.84 17.14
C GLU A 101 10.33 -23.71 16.23
N LEU A 102 9.92 -22.46 16.49
CA LEU A 102 10.39 -21.30 15.75
C LEU A 102 11.89 -21.04 15.97
N ALA A 103 12.38 -21.21 17.19
CA ALA A 103 13.81 -21.07 17.49
C ALA A 103 14.66 -22.15 16.80
N GLU A 104 14.18 -23.40 16.74
CA GLU A 104 14.83 -24.48 16.01
C GLU A 104 14.82 -24.23 14.49
N SER A 105 13.68 -23.76 13.96
CA SER A 105 13.55 -23.36 12.56
C SER A 105 14.49 -22.20 12.21
N GLN A 106 14.64 -21.22 13.11
CA GLN A 106 15.52 -20.07 12.89
C GLN A 106 17.00 -20.46 12.92
N LYS A 107 17.39 -21.48 13.69
CA LYS A 107 18.75 -22.05 13.67
C LYS A 107 19.07 -22.78 12.36
N LEU A 108 18.04 -23.30 11.67
CA LEU A 108 18.15 -23.96 10.37
C LEU A 108 18.13 -22.97 9.19
N ILE A 109 17.65 -21.74 9.40
CA ILE A 109 17.70 -20.68 8.39
C ILE A 109 19.15 -20.20 8.30
N ASP A 110 19.85 -20.67 7.27
CA ASP A 110 21.17 -20.16 6.93
C ASP A 110 21.05 -18.72 6.43
N THR A 111 21.77 -17.80 7.05
CA THR A 111 21.74 -16.39 6.66
C THR A 111 22.35 -16.27 5.27
N ALA A 112 21.54 -15.93 4.27
CA ALA A 112 22.02 -15.78 2.91
C ALA A 112 23.22 -14.81 2.89
N PRO A 113 24.35 -15.20 2.29
CA PRO A 113 25.52 -14.33 2.24
C PRO A 113 25.15 -13.04 1.51
N PRO A 114 25.67 -11.88 1.92
CA PRO A 114 25.44 -10.64 1.21
C PRO A 114 26.06 -10.75 -0.18
N VAL A 115 25.23 -11.04 -1.19
CA VAL A 115 25.65 -11.07 -2.59
C VAL A 115 25.61 -9.65 -3.12
N ASN A 116 26.76 -9.18 -3.62
CA ASN A 116 26.81 -7.91 -4.34
C ASN A 116 26.32 -8.13 -5.77
N PHE A 117 25.12 -7.64 -6.09
CA PHE A 117 24.49 -7.84 -7.40
C PHE A 117 25.09 -6.97 -8.51
N ALA A 118 26.02 -6.05 -8.21
CA ALA A 118 26.63 -5.18 -9.21
C ALA A 118 28.11 -4.88 -8.90
N PRO A 119 29.00 -5.90 -8.98
CA PRO A 119 30.42 -5.71 -8.68
C PRO A 119 31.07 -4.67 -9.59
N GLU A 120 30.65 -4.62 -10.86
CA GLU A 120 31.18 -3.69 -11.87
C GLU A 120 30.96 -2.22 -11.51
N ILE A 121 29.87 -1.89 -10.80
CA ILE A 121 29.53 -0.50 -10.43
C ILE A 121 30.41 0.03 -9.29
N LEU A 122 31.12 -0.87 -8.57
CA LEU A 122 32.06 -0.50 -7.53
C LEU A 122 33.44 -0.10 -8.07
N LEU A 123 33.71 -0.35 -9.35
CA LEU A 123 34.95 0.08 -9.97
C LEU A 123 34.97 1.60 -10.12
N PRO A 124 36.13 2.25 -9.90
CA PRO A 124 36.25 3.69 -10.05
C PRO A 124 35.86 4.11 -11.48
N GLY A 125 34.89 5.03 -11.60
CA GLY A 125 34.40 5.52 -12.88
C GLY A 125 33.24 4.73 -13.51
N GLN A 126 32.84 3.59 -12.94
CA GLN A 126 31.69 2.78 -13.39
C GLN A 126 30.40 3.09 -12.61
N GLY A 127 30.42 4.13 -11.78
CA GLY A 127 29.23 4.60 -11.06
C GLY A 127 28.11 5.06 -12.00
N VAL A 128 26.86 4.98 -11.54
CA VAL A 128 25.70 5.45 -12.30
C VAL A 128 25.90 6.92 -12.68
N PRO A 129 25.78 7.30 -13.97
CA PRO A 129 26.00 8.68 -14.38
C PRO A 129 24.99 9.60 -13.70
N SER A 130 25.48 10.53 -12.87
CA SER A 130 24.62 11.52 -12.26
C SER A 130 24.17 12.54 -13.31
N ARG A 131 22.86 12.78 -13.39
CA ARG A 131 22.33 13.80 -14.31
C ARG A 131 22.75 15.17 -13.81
N LYS A 132 23.48 15.93 -14.63
CA LYS A 132 23.77 17.35 -14.36
C LYS A 132 22.45 18.09 -14.06
N ARG A 133 22.35 18.68 -12.87
CA ARG A 133 21.18 19.48 -12.49
C ARG A 133 21.08 20.66 -13.45
N ARG A 134 19.90 20.87 -14.02
CA ARG A 134 19.67 22.06 -14.85
C ARG A 134 19.55 23.28 -13.93
N PRO A 135 20.19 24.41 -14.27
CA PRO A 135 19.98 25.65 -13.54
C PRO A 135 18.49 26.01 -13.57
N GLY A 136 17.99 26.54 -12.45
CA GLY A 136 16.58 26.92 -12.30
C GLY A 136 16.18 28.07 -13.24
N ALA A 137 14.87 28.30 -13.38
CA ALA A 137 14.33 29.31 -14.29
C ALA A 137 14.86 30.73 -14.03
N SER A 138 15.17 31.06 -12.77
CA SER A 138 15.77 32.35 -12.38
C SER A 138 17.13 32.61 -13.01
N LEU A 139 17.93 31.56 -13.24
CA LEU A 139 19.28 31.65 -13.80
C LEU A 139 19.32 31.74 -15.33
N LYS A 140 18.15 31.60 -16.00
CA LYS A 140 18.07 31.64 -17.46
C LYS A 140 18.43 33.03 -18.02
N ARG A 141 17.99 34.12 -17.36
CA ARG A 141 18.25 35.50 -17.80
C ARG A 141 19.73 35.88 -17.70
N TYR A 142 20.39 35.46 -16.62
CA TYR A 142 21.82 35.67 -16.47
C TYR A 142 22.63 34.88 -17.50
N LYS A 143 22.21 33.65 -17.82
CA LYS A 143 22.83 32.85 -18.86
C LYS A 143 22.72 33.50 -20.25
N THR A 144 21.59 34.11 -20.58
CA THR A 144 21.42 34.81 -21.87
C THR A 144 22.28 36.06 -21.94
N MET A 145 22.25 36.91 -20.90
CA MET A 145 23.08 38.12 -20.81
C MET A 145 24.58 37.79 -20.89
N ALA A 146 25.03 36.76 -20.17
CA ALA A 146 26.43 36.33 -20.24
C ALA A 146 26.80 35.76 -21.62
N GLY A 147 25.87 35.05 -22.27
CA GLY A 147 26.08 34.53 -23.63
C GLY A 147 26.29 35.64 -24.64
N GLU A 148 25.54 36.74 -24.53
CA GLU A 148 25.65 37.91 -25.42
C GLU A 148 27.02 38.62 -25.31
N LEU A 149 27.64 38.63 -24.13
CA LEU A 149 28.93 39.28 -23.90
C LEU A 149 30.12 38.55 -24.53
N PHE A 150 30.02 37.23 -24.73
CA PHE A 150 31.11 36.38 -25.23
C PHE A 150 30.86 35.85 -26.63
N VAL A 151 29.89 36.39 -27.38
CA VAL A 151 29.79 36.11 -28.82
C VAL A 151 30.93 36.83 -29.54
N THR A 152 32.06 36.13 -29.73
CA THR A 152 33.09 36.55 -30.68
C THR A 152 32.50 36.49 -32.08
N LYS A 153 32.49 37.64 -32.75
CA LYS A 153 32.05 37.79 -34.14
C LYS A 153 33.02 37.10 -35.10
#